data_AF-A0A177EEJ4-F1
#
_entry.id   AF-A0A177EEJ4-F1
#
_cell.length_a   1.000
_cell.length_b   1.000
_cell.length_c   1.000
_cell.angle_alpha   90.00
_cell.angle_beta   90.00
_cell.angle_gamma   90.00
#
_symmetry.space_group_name_H-M   'P 1'
#
loop_
_entity.id
_entity.type
_entity.pdbx_description
1 polymer ?
#
loop_
_entity_poly.entity_id
_entity_poly.type
_entity_poly.pdbx_seq_one_letter_code
_entity_poly.pdbx_strand_id
1 'polypeptide(L)'
;MDIGRRVISELNNGSGYCDILSRNCEELEKLEEDIQRGEVPSVFRLHSKDSALAPKTPEEFLLLLELVDLRKSKFCTLKEITDRVVGYPLNYYPVKLKVAEVFHDLGKKHIATYKRLEQSLFNGMTLIITKNTKAFTEGVIKPWLEAGMSSTASLVLSRVIMKGGSERVYMEEFIMDMVGCTRSPCVSTLLTSVLIKKIKLSEITLNAVFRYIVDGDKSNGRYLIWNKMVLVFVRGYKKAIDMSAIKELYVESTAKIEREIVRELQEQ
;
A
#
# COMPACT_ATOMS: atom_id res chain seq x y z
N MET A 1 35.85 12.52 12.90
CA MET A 1 36.83 12.70 11.80
C MET A 1 36.07 13.24 10.61
N ASP A 2 36.37 14.47 10.18
CA ASP A 2 35.70 15.15 9.07
C ASP A 2 35.88 14.38 7.76
N ILE A 3 34.77 14.15 7.04
CA ILE A 3 34.76 13.58 5.69
C ILE A 3 35.70 14.38 4.77
N GLY A 4 35.76 15.70 4.95
CA GLY A 4 36.66 16.58 4.19
C GLY A 4 38.15 16.27 4.36
N ARG A 5 38.61 15.87 5.56
CA ARG A 5 40.03 15.50 5.78
C ARG A 5 40.38 14.12 5.21
N ARG A 6 39.42 13.20 5.17
CA ARG A 6 39.58 11.87 4.53
C ARG A 6 39.69 11.98 3.01
N VAL A 7 38.86 12.82 2.39
CA VAL A 7 38.90 13.08 0.94
C VAL A 7 40.22 13.74 0.52
N ILE A 8 40.68 14.75 1.26
CA ILE A 8 41.98 15.41 0.97
C ILE A 8 43.16 14.45 1.16
N SER A 9 43.09 13.57 2.15
CA SER A 9 44.09 12.52 2.39
C SER A 9 44.16 11.49 1.26
N GLU A 10 43.02 11.05 0.72
CA GLU A 10 43.01 10.06 -0.38
C GLU A 10 43.33 10.68 -1.75
N LEU A 11 42.96 11.94 -1.99
CA LEU A 11 43.35 12.70 -3.18
C LEU A 11 44.86 12.96 -3.23
N ASN A 12 45.49 13.25 -2.08
CA ASN A 12 46.94 13.44 -1.99
C ASN A 12 47.76 12.15 -2.18
N ASN A 13 47.12 10.97 -2.09
CA ASN A 13 47.74 9.66 -2.34
C ASN A 13 47.55 9.14 -3.77
N GLY A 14 46.97 9.95 -4.67
CA GLY A 14 47.15 9.86 -6.13
C GLY A 14 46.50 8.70 -6.90
N SER A 15 46.10 7.59 -6.27
CA SER A 15 45.48 6.44 -6.97
C SER A 15 44.20 5.91 -6.32
N GLY A 16 44.14 5.85 -4.99
CA GLY A 16 43.07 5.14 -4.28
C GLY A 16 41.65 5.71 -4.48
N TYR A 17 41.51 7.04 -4.57
CA TYR A 17 40.19 7.67 -4.69
C TYR A 17 39.52 7.38 -6.04
N CYS A 18 40.28 7.44 -7.14
CA CYS A 18 39.77 7.11 -8.48
C CYS A 18 39.45 5.62 -8.62
N ASP A 19 40.22 4.74 -7.99
CA ASP A 19 39.97 3.30 -8.00
C ASP A 19 38.70 2.94 -7.20
N ILE A 20 38.47 3.60 -6.06
CA ILE A 20 37.24 3.43 -5.26
C ILE A 20 36.01 3.92 -6.04
N LEU A 21 36.10 5.10 -6.67
CA LEU A 21 35.01 5.62 -7.50
C LEU A 21 34.72 4.71 -8.68
N SER A 22 35.75 4.26 -9.40
CA SER A 22 35.60 3.36 -10.56
C SER A 22 34.96 2.04 -10.16
N ARG A 23 35.40 1.44 -9.05
CA ARG A 23 34.81 0.21 -8.51
C ARG A 23 33.35 0.41 -8.09
N ASN A 24 33.01 1.54 -7.48
CA ASN A 24 31.62 1.82 -7.11
C ASN A 24 30.73 2.03 -8.33
N CYS A 25 31.26 2.66 -9.39
CA CYS A 25 30.56 2.78 -10.68
C CYS A 25 30.31 1.40 -11.32
N GLU A 26 31.31 0.54 -11.37
CA GLU A 26 31.17 -0.84 -11.88
C GLU A 26 30.16 -1.66 -11.06
N GLU A 27 30.18 -1.56 -9.73
CA GLU A 27 29.20 -2.25 -8.88
C GLU A 27 27.77 -1.69 -9.08
N LEU A 28 27.60 -0.39 -9.37
CA LEU A 28 26.31 0.21 -9.70
C LEU A 28 25.79 -0.23 -11.08
N GLU A 29 26.66 -0.27 -12.10
CA GLU A 29 26.29 -0.77 -13.43
C GLU A 29 25.86 -2.24 -13.36
N LYS A 30 26.65 -3.07 -12.66
CA LYS A 30 26.29 -4.46 -12.41
C LYS A 30 24.96 -4.59 -11.67
N LEU A 31 24.72 -3.74 -10.68
CA LEU A 31 23.48 -3.72 -9.92
C LEU A 31 22.27 -3.44 -10.83
N GLU A 32 22.37 -2.48 -11.75
CA GLU A 32 21.32 -2.20 -12.73
C GLU A 32 21.12 -3.39 -13.69
N GLU A 33 22.20 -4.02 -14.16
CA GLU A 33 22.14 -5.20 -15.02
C GLU A 33 21.42 -6.37 -14.34
N ASP A 34 21.79 -6.70 -13.10
CA ASP A 34 21.21 -7.80 -12.33
C ASP A 34 19.70 -7.61 -12.18
N ILE A 35 19.28 -6.39 -11.84
CA ILE A 35 17.87 -6.02 -11.66
C ILE A 35 17.07 -6.14 -12.97
N GLN A 36 17.68 -5.83 -14.11
CA GLN A 36 17.08 -5.99 -15.43
C GLN A 36 17.07 -7.45 -15.90
N ARG A 37 18.10 -8.23 -15.55
CA ARG A 37 18.21 -9.66 -15.89
C ARG A 37 17.25 -10.53 -15.08
N GLY A 38 16.80 -10.04 -13.92
CA GLY A 38 15.85 -10.76 -13.07
C GLY A 38 16.47 -11.33 -11.80
N GLU A 39 17.75 -11.04 -11.57
CA GLU A 39 18.49 -11.50 -10.40
C GLU A 39 18.25 -10.51 -9.25
N VAL A 40 18.27 -10.99 -8.00
CA VAL A 40 18.13 -10.10 -6.84
C VAL A 40 19.50 -9.82 -6.25
N PRO A 41 20.00 -8.59 -6.41
CA PRO A 41 21.32 -8.24 -5.94
C PRO A 41 21.46 -8.41 -4.43
N SER A 42 22.64 -8.82 -4.00
CA SER A 42 22.96 -9.01 -2.58
C SER A 42 22.85 -7.70 -1.79
N VAL A 43 22.96 -6.54 -2.45
CA VAL A 43 22.82 -5.20 -1.85
C VAL A 43 21.47 -5.00 -1.14
N PHE A 44 20.39 -5.64 -1.63
CA PHE A 44 19.07 -5.56 -1.00
C PHE A 44 18.89 -6.56 0.15
N ARG A 45 19.96 -7.21 0.61
CA ARG A 45 19.98 -7.95 1.86
C ARG A 45 20.56 -7.03 2.94
N LEU A 46 19.79 -6.80 3.99
CA LEU A 46 20.22 -5.96 5.10
C LEU A 46 21.55 -6.49 5.67
N HIS A 47 22.54 -5.59 5.78
CA HIS A 47 23.89 -5.92 6.24
C HIS A 47 24.58 -7.04 5.44
N SER A 48 24.33 -7.10 4.13
CA SER A 48 25.06 -8.01 3.23
C SER A 48 26.56 -7.78 3.35
N LYS A 49 27.31 -8.86 3.58
CA LYS A 49 28.78 -8.85 3.52
C LYS A 49 29.28 -9.08 2.09
N ASP A 50 28.36 -9.41 1.18
CA ASP A 50 28.65 -9.84 -0.19
C ASP A 50 28.62 -8.68 -1.19
N SER A 51 28.46 -7.43 -0.72
CA SER A 51 28.46 -6.22 -1.56
C SER A 51 29.10 -5.05 -0.81
N ALA A 52 30.00 -4.32 -1.47
CA ALA A 52 30.61 -3.12 -0.88
C ALA A 52 29.60 -1.96 -0.77
N LEU A 53 28.59 -1.96 -1.64
CA LEU A 53 27.48 -1.00 -1.66
C LEU A 53 26.35 -1.32 -0.68
N ALA A 54 26.46 -2.40 0.12
CA ALA A 54 25.39 -2.83 1.01
C ALA A 54 25.07 -1.73 2.06
N PRO A 55 23.84 -1.17 2.05
CA PRO A 55 23.48 -0.09 2.94
C PRO A 55 23.43 -0.58 4.40
N LYS A 56 24.01 0.23 5.29
CA LYS A 56 24.08 -0.01 6.73
C LYS A 56 23.03 0.77 7.50
N THR A 57 22.55 1.89 6.92
CA THR A 57 21.51 2.73 7.51
C THR A 57 20.33 2.92 6.54
N PRO A 58 19.15 3.34 7.04
CA PRO A 58 18.03 3.70 6.18
C PRO A 58 18.37 4.79 5.16
N GLU A 59 19.20 5.77 5.54
CA GLU A 59 19.60 6.89 4.69
C GLU A 59 20.48 6.42 3.53
N GLU A 60 21.47 5.56 3.81
CA GLU A 60 22.29 4.93 2.78
C GLU A 60 21.43 4.09 1.81
N PHE A 61 20.39 3.44 2.33
CA PHE A 61 19.46 2.68 1.49
C PHE A 61 18.63 3.58 0.59
N LEU A 62 18.13 4.71 1.10
CA LEU A 62 17.39 5.69 0.30
C LEU A 62 18.26 6.24 -0.83
N LEU A 63 19.51 6.59 -0.55
CA LEU A 63 20.48 7.02 -1.57
C LEU A 63 20.68 5.95 -2.65
N LEU A 64 20.81 4.68 -2.24
CA LEU A 64 20.89 3.59 -3.21
C LEU A 64 19.64 3.49 -4.10
N LEU A 65 18.45 3.69 -3.54
CA LEU A 65 17.19 3.69 -4.29
C LEU A 65 17.01 4.92 -5.21
N GLU A 66 17.77 6.00 -4.98
CA GLU A 66 17.83 7.16 -5.88
C GLU A 66 18.76 6.91 -7.06
N LEU A 67 19.84 6.15 -6.83
CA LEU A 67 20.80 5.77 -7.87
C LEU A 67 20.30 4.66 -8.78
N VAL A 68 19.36 3.84 -8.31
CA VAL A 68 18.85 2.67 -9.03
C VAL A 68 17.35 2.82 -9.29
N ASP A 69 16.97 2.90 -10.58
CA ASP A 69 15.56 2.95 -10.94
C ASP A 69 14.91 1.57 -10.90
N LEU A 70 14.36 1.22 -9.72
CA LEU A 70 13.60 -0.02 -9.53
C LEU A 70 12.40 -0.16 -10.50
N ARG A 71 11.95 0.89 -11.17
CA ARG A 71 10.88 0.80 -12.18
C ARG A 71 11.30 0.05 -13.44
N LYS A 72 12.60 -0.06 -13.70
CA LYS A 72 13.17 -0.84 -14.81
C LYS A 72 13.33 -2.33 -14.46
N SER A 73 13.12 -2.70 -13.20
CA SER A 73 13.26 -4.08 -12.75
C SER A 73 12.21 -5.02 -13.37
N LYS A 74 12.57 -6.30 -13.51
CA LYS A 74 11.54 -7.34 -13.71
C LYS A 74 10.64 -7.41 -12.47
N PHE A 75 9.34 -7.60 -12.68
CA PHE A 75 8.38 -7.62 -11.58
C PHE A 75 8.66 -8.72 -10.54
N CYS A 76 9.22 -9.86 -10.94
CA CYS A 76 9.64 -10.92 -10.02
C CYS A 76 10.76 -10.45 -9.08
N THR A 77 11.78 -9.76 -9.63
CA THR A 77 12.87 -9.14 -8.86
C THR A 77 12.35 -8.08 -7.91
N LEU A 78 11.44 -7.22 -8.37
CA LEU A 78 10.82 -6.21 -7.52
C LEU A 78 10.07 -6.85 -6.35
N LYS A 79 9.30 -7.92 -6.61
CA LYS A 79 8.60 -8.68 -5.55
C LYS A 79 9.58 -9.25 -4.52
N GLU A 80 10.73 -9.74 -4.94
CA GLU A 80 11.73 -10.30 -4.03
C GLU A 80 12.47 -9.23 -3.23
N ILE A 81 12.85 -8.11 -3.86
CA ILE A 81 13.39 -6.93 -3.16
C ILE A 81 12.39 -6.48 -2.09
N THR A 82 11.11 -6.41 -2.46
CA THR A 82 10.03 -6.03 -1.55
C THR A 82 9.96 -6.95 -0.35
N ASP A 83 9.96 -8.27 -0.55
CA ASP A 83 9.87 -9.25 0.53
C ASP A 83 11.00 -9.09 1.56
N ARG A 84 12.20 -8.71 1.09
CA ARG A 84 13.33 -8.36 1.97
C ARG A 84 13.06 -7.05 2.71
N VAL A 85 12.75 -5.97 1.98
CA VAL A 85 12.59 -4.61 2.53
C VAL A 85 11.45 -4.52 3.56
N VAL A 86 10.31 -5.16 3.30
CA VAL A 86 9.18 -5.15 4.24
C VAL A 86 9.50 -5.87 5.56
N GLY A 87 10.47 -6.78 5.56
CA GLY A 87 10.96 -7.49 6.74
C GLY A 87 11.97 -6.70 7.59
N TYR A 88 12.41 -5.52 7.15
CA TYR A 88 13.38 -4.72 7.90
C TYR A 88 12.78 -4.08 9.16
N PRO A 89 13.62 -3.60 10.10
CA PRO A 89 13.14 -2.94 11.32
C PRO A 89 12.31 -1.66 11.04
N LEU A 90 11.66 -1.13 12.08
CA LEU A 90 10.72 0.00 11.96
C LEU A 90 11.38 1.29 11.43
N ASN A 91 12.64 1.56 11.78
CA ASN A 91 13.37 2.74 11.30
C ASN A 91 13.61 2.74 9.78
N TYR A 92 13.43 1.61 9.09
CA TYR A 92 13.46 1.53 7.62
C TYR A 92 12.12 1.88 6.97
N TYR A 93 11.17 2.46 7.72
CA TYR A 93 9.88 2.87 7.16
C TYR A 93 9.99 3.75 5.90
N PRO A 94 10.86 4.78 5.83
CA PRO A 94 11.03 5.57 4.60
C PRO A 94 11.39 4.72 3.37
N VAL A 95 12.22 3.70 3.56
CA VAL A 95 12.61 2.75 2.50
C VAL A 95 11.42 1.91 2.05
N LYS A 96 10.62 1.42 3.00
CA LYS A 96 9.39 0.65 2.71
C LYS A 96 8.37 1.49 1.94
N LEU A 97 8.22 2.76 2.32
CA LEU A 97 7.38 3.73 1.61
C LEU A 97 7.90 3.93 0.19
N LYS A 98 9.22 4.13 0.01
CA LYS A 98 9.82 4.32 -1.32
C LYS A 98 9.61 3.13 -2.24
N VAL A 99 9.73 1.90 -1.72
CA VAL A 99 9.42 0.69 -2.48
C VAL A 99 7.92 0.63 -2.82
N ALA A 100 7.03 1.01 -1.91
CA ALA A 100 5.60 1.07 -2.19
C ALA A 100 5.24 2.06 -3.30
N GLU A 101 5.90 3.23 -3.37
CA GLU A 101 5.77 4.20 -4.47
C GLU A 101 6.14 3.60 -5.84
N VAL A 102 7.13 2.70 -5.89
CA VAL A 102 7.48 2.00 -7.13
C VAL A 102 6.33 1.10 -7.60
N PHE A 103 5.65 0.40 -6.68
CA PHE A 103 4.44 -0.37 -7.01
C PHE A 103 3.28 0.51 -7.43
N HIS A 104 3.13 1.69 -6.84
CA HIS A 104 2.15 2.68 -7.28
C HIS A 104 2.36 3.01 -8.76
N ASP A 105 3.58 3.38 -9.16
CA ASP A 105 3.87 3.83 -10.52
C ASP A 105 3.66 2.70 -11.55
N LEU A 106 4.26 1.54 -11.28
CA LEU A 106 4.17 0.38 -12.16
C LEU A 106 2.75 -0.19 -12.20
N GLY A 107 2.10 -0.29 -11.05
CA GLY A 107 0.73 -0.79 -10.93
C GLY A 107 -0.26 0.08 -11.67
N LYS A 108 -0.15 1.42 -11.55
CA LYS A 108 -1.00 2.37 -12.26
C LYS A 108 -0.89 2.20 -13.77
N LYS A 109 0.35 2.16 -14.29
CA LYS A 109 0.63 1.95 -15.71
C LYS A 109 0.10 0.60 -16.20
N HIS A 110 0.31 -0.47 -15.43
CA HIS A 110 -0.10 -1.82 -15.82
C HIS A 110 -1.62 -1.97 -15.82
N ILE A 111 -2.33 -1.44 -14.83
CA ILE A 111 -3.80 -1.47 -14.79
C ILE A 111 -4.39 -0.59 -15.89
N ALA A 112 -3.82 0.60 -16.16
CA ALA A 112 -4.30 1.46 -17.24
C ALA A 112 -4.26 0.73 -18.59
N THR A 113 -3.17 0.00 -18.85
CA THR A 113 -2.90 -0.71 -20.10
C THR A 113 -3.68 -2.03 -20.21
N TYR A 114 -3.61 -2.88 -19.19
CA TYR A 114 -4.09 -4.27 -19.26
C TYR A 114 -5.36 -4.54 -18.43
N LYS A 115 -5.86 -3.55 -17.70
CA LYS A 115 -7.01 -3.65 -16.78
C LYS A 115 -6.86 -4.71 -15.68
N ARG A 116 -5.63 -5.16 -15.42
CA ARG A 116 -5.24 -6.12 -14.38
C ARG A 116 -3.81 -5.85 -13.93
N LEU A 117 -3.40 -6.42 -12.80
CA LEU A 117 -2.00 -6.48 -12.40
C LEU A 117 -1.36 -7.76 -12.94
N GLU A 118 -0.07 -7.70 -13.25
CA GLU A 118 0.76 -8.89 -13.39
C GLU A 118 0.92 -9.59 -12.01
N GLN A 119 1.12 -10.90 -12.02
CA GLN A 119 1.09 -11.74 -10.82
C GLN A 119 2.14 -11.33 -9.77
N SER A 120 3.36 -11.01 -10.19
CA SER A 120 4.43 -10.57 -9.29
C SER A 120 4.16 -9.18 -8.73
N LEU A 121 3.60 -8.25 -9.52
CA LEU A 121 3.11 -6.96 -9.01
C LEU A 121 2.00 -7.15 -7.96
N PHE A 122 1.03 -8.03 -8.25
CA PHE A 122 -0.05 -8.36 -7.33
C PHE A 122 0.48 -8.95 -6.02
N ASN A 123 1.42 -9.89 -6.11
CA ASN A 123 2.05 -10.53 -4.95
C ASN A 123 2.88 -9.53 -4.13
N GLY A 124 3.64 -8.64 -4.78
CA GLY A 124 4.40 -7.61 -4.11
C GLY A 124 3.50 -6.63 -3.35
N MET A 125 2.45 -6.11 -3.99
CA MET A 125 1.45 -5.27 -3.31
C MET A 125 0.78 -5.99 -2.13
N THR A 126 0.48 -7.29 -2.28
CA THR A 126 -0.08 -8.12 -1.21
C THR A 126 0.88 -8.25 -0.03
N LEU A 127 2.19 -8.37 -0.29
CA LEU A 127 3.22 -8.41 0.77
C LEU A 127 3.29 -7.08 1.53
N ILE A 128 3.24 -5.95 0.81
CA ILE A 128 3.30 -4.62 1.43
C ILE A 128 2.11 -4.42 2.36
N ILE A 129 0.87 -4.67 1.92
CA ILE A 129 -0.28 -4.51 2.81
C ILE A 129 -0.26 -5.49 4.00
N THR A 130 0.28 -6.70 3.81
CA THR A 130 0.36 -7.73 4.86
C THR A 130 1.35 -7.34 5.96
N LYS A 131 2.54 -6.87 5.58
CA LYS A 131 3.66 -6.63 6.52
C LYS A 131 3.86 -5.15 6.87
N ASN A 132 3.29 -4.23 6.09
CA ASN A 132 3.41 -2.79 6.28
C ASN A 132 2.22 -2.03 5.67
N THR A 133 1.03 -2.22 6.25
CA THR A 133 -0.21 -1.56 5.78
C THR A 133 -0.04 -0.06 5.64
N LYS A 134 0.67 0.59 6.57
CA LYS A 134 0.91 2.04 6.51
C LYS A 134 1.62 2.47 5.23
N ALA A 135 2.71 1.80 4.84
CA ALA A 135 3.40 2.09 3.57
C ALA A 135 2.51 1.76 2.35
N PHE A 136 1.66 0.75 2.42
CA PHE A 136 0.68 0.47 1.35
C PHE A 136 -0.35 1.60 1.23
N THR A 137 -0.90 2.08 2.34
CA THR A 137 -1.89 3.16 2.34
C THR A 137 -1.29 4.47 1.83
N GLU A 138 -0.15 4.88 2.38
CA GLU A 138 0.50 6.15 2.07
C GLU A 138 1.21 6.13 0.70
N GLY A 139 1.86 5.03 0.33
CA GLY A 139 2.64 4.93 -0.91
C GLY A 139 1.84 4.47 -2.12
N VAL A 140 0.67 3.84 -1.94
CA VAL A 140 -0.13 3.28 -3.06
C VAL A 140 -1.54 3.84 -3.09
N ILE A 141 -2.30 3.70 -2.01
CA ILE A 141 -3.75 3.97 -2.02
C ILE A 141 -4.07 5.47 -2.08
N LYS A 142 -3.54 6.25 -1.13
CA LYS A 142 -3.80 7.70 -1.05
C LYS A 142 -3.40 8.43 -2.35
N PRO A 143 -2.19 8.22 -2.91
CA PRO A 143 -1.80 8.88 -4.15
C PRO A 143 -2.70 8.50 -5.34
N TRP A 144 -3.20 7.26 -5.44
CA TRP A 144 -4.16 6.90 -6.48
C TRP A 144 -5.51 7.59 -6.29
N LEU A 145 -6.01 7.69 -5.05
CA LEU A 145 -7.27 8.38 -4.76
C LEU A 145 -7.17 9.87 -5.11
N GLU A 146 -6.11 10.54 -4.68
CA GLU A 146 -5.82 11.95 -4.96
C GLU A 146 -5.68 12.21 -6.46
N ALA A 147 -5.09 11.27 -7.21
CA ALA A 147 -4.96 11.35 -8.66
C ALA A 147 -6.22 10.92 -9.45
N GLY A 148 -7.37 10.73 -8.79
CA GLY A 148 -8.62 10.32 -9.44
C GLY A 148 -8.66 8.83 -9.79
N MET A 149 -8.54 7.96 -8.79
CA MET A 149 -8.55 6.50 -8.97
C MET A 149 -9.75 6.03 -9.80
N SER A 150 -9.48 5.25 -10.85
CA SER A 150 -10.54 4.64 -11.66
C SER A 150 -11.23 3.46 -10.95
N SER A 151 -12.47 3.16 -11.34
CA SER A 151 -13.21 1.99 -10.85
C SER A 151 -12.48 0.66 -11.10
N THR A 152 -11.76 0.53 -12.23
CA THR A 152 -10.95 -0.66 -12.51
C THR A 152 -9.79 -0.78 -11.52
N ALA A 153 -9.11 0.33 -11.22
CA ALA A 153 -7.99 0.32 -10.28
C ALA A 153 -8.46 -0.03 -8.85
N SER A 154 -9.57 0.54 -8.37
CA SER A 154 -10.10 0.21 -7.05
C SER A 154 -10.55 -1.25 -6.93
N LEU A 155 -11.14 -1.83 -7.98
CA LEU A 155 -11.50 -3.26 -8.01
C LEU A 155 -10.29 -4.20 -8.03
N VAL A 156 -9.21 -3.81 -8.69
CA VAL A 156 -7.97 -4.61 -8.69
C VAL A 156 -7.30 -4.52 -7.31
N LEU A 157 -7.20 -3.33 -6.74
CA LEU A 157 -6.64 -3.14 -5.40
C LEU A 157 -7.50 -3.77 -4.29
N SER A 158 -8.83 -3.78 -4.43
CA SER A 158 -9.68 -4.46 -3.45
C SER A 158 -9.35 -5.95 -3.37
N ARG A 159 -8.93 -6.59 -4.47
CA ARG A 159 -8.47 -7.98 -4.47
C ARG A 159 -7.12 -8.14 -3.76
N VAL A 160 -6.21 -7.18 -3.93
CA VAL A 160 -4.95 -7.14 -3.17
C VAL A 160 -5.25 -7.03 -1.68
N ILE A 161 -6.14 -6.11 -1.27
CA ILE A 161 -6.53 -5.92 0.13
C ILE A 161 -7.21 -7.17 0.69
N MET A 162 -8.14 -7.78 -0.06
CA MET A 162 -8.81 -9.00 0.35
C MET A 162 -7.82 -10.16 0.53
N LYS A 163 -6.81 -10.28 -0.32
CA LYS A 163 -5.78 -11.32 -0.23
C LYS A 163 -4.78 -11.07 0.89
N GLY A 164 -4.41 -9.81 1.12
CA GLY A 164 -3.47 -9.41 2.16
C GLY A 164 -4.09 -9.51 3.55
N GLY A 165 -3.41 -10.18 4.48
CA GLY A 165 -3.82 -10.24 5.88
C GLY A 165 -2.90 -9.37 6.71
N SER A 166 -3.43 -8.40 7.44
CA SER A 166 -2.64 -7.60 8.38
C SER A 166 -3.28 -7.68 9.76
N GLU A 167 -2.51 -7.32 10.78
CA GLU A 167 -3.01 -7.25 12.14
C GLU A 167 -4.17 -6.26 12.24
N ARG A 168 -5.07 -6.50 13.20
CA ARG A 168 -6.27 -5.70 13.40
C ARG A 168 -5.97 -4.20 13.45
N VAL A 169 -4.98 -3.80 14.24
CA VAL A 169 -4.67 -2.38 14.48
C VAL A 169 -4.37 -1.65 13.17
N TYR A 170 -3.56 -2.26 12.29
CA TYR A 170 -3.23 -1.65 11.00
C TYR A 170 -4.40 -1.64 10.01
N MET A 171 -5.31 -2.62 10.10
CA MET A 171 -6.54 -2.62 9.30
C MET A 171 -7.54 -1.57 9.79
N GLU A 172 -7.59 -1.30 11.10
CA GLU A 172 -8.35 -0.19 11.68
C GLU A 172 -7.79 1.16 11.22
N GLU A 173 -6.46 1.35 11.27
CA GLU A 173 -5.79 2.55 10.72
C GLU A 173 -6.12 2.75 9.23
N PHE A 174 -6.08 1.69 8.43
CA PHE A 174 -6.49 1.75 7.02
C PHE A 174 -7.94 2.22 6.87
N ILE A 175 -8.87 1.67 7.66
CA ILE A 175 -10.28 2.09 7.63
C ILE A 175 -10.39 3.57 7.99
N MET A 176 -9.72 4.01 9.05
CA MET A 176 -9.73 5.40 9.51
C MET A 176 -9.20 6.37 8.44
N ASP A 177 -8.13 5.99 7.74
CA ASP A 177 -7.63 6.73 6.59
C ASP A 177 -8.66 6.82 5.46
N MET A 178 -9.32 5.71 5.13
CA MET A 178 -10.31 5.68 4.03
C MET A 178 -11.57 6.47 4.33
N VAL A 179 -12.08 6.44 5.58
CA VAL A 179 -13.24 7.26 5.96
C VAL A 179 -12.91 8.76 6.01
N GLY A 180 -11.62 9.10 6.17
CA GLY A 180 -11.13 10.47 6.07
C GLY A 180 -10.97 10.99 4.64
N CYS A 181 -10.99 10.12 3.63
CA CYS A 181 -10.91 10.51 2.22
C CYS A 181 -12.25 11.06 1.70
N THR A 182 -12.19 11.85 0.62
CA THR A 182 -13.37 12.29 -0.11
C THR A 182 -14.20 11.09 -0.59
N ARG A 183 -15.49 11.10 -0.28
CA ARG A 183 -16.42 10.02 -0.63
C ARG A 183 -16.43 9.77 -2.13
N SER A 184 -16.20 8.51 -2.53
CA SER A 184 -16.27 8.09 -3.92
C SER A 184 -16.56 6.59 -4.02
N PRO A 185 -17.08 6.10 -5.18
CA PRO A 185 -17.27 4.67 -5.41
C PRO A 185 -16.00 3.84 -5.20
N CYS A 186 -14.83 4.43 -5.47
CA CYS A 186 -13.53 3.79 -5.26
C CYS A 186 -13.25 3.62 -3.76
N VAL A 187 -13.45 4.65 -2.94
CA VAL A 187 -13.32 4.54 -1.48
C VAL A 187 -14.28 3.50 -0.91
N SER A 188 -15.55 3.48 -1.33
CA SER A 188 -16.50 2.44 -0.90
C SER A 188 -16.06 1.04 -1.31
N THR A 189 -15.45 0.88 -2.48
CA THR A 189 -14.89 -0.41 -2.94
C THR A 189 -13.78 -0.89 -2.03
N LEU A 190 -12.84 0.00 -1.67
CA LEU A 190 -11.72 -0.31 -0.80
C LEU A 190 -12.18 -0.59 0.63
N LEU A 191 -13.08 0.23 1.20
CA LEU A 191 -13.68 -0.02 2.52
C LEU A 191 -14.40 -1.37 2.58
N THR A 192 -15.22 -1.67 1.57
CA THR A 192 -15.92 -2.96 1.46
C THR A 192 -14.93 -4.14 1.51
N SER A 193 -13.78 -4.00 0.85
CA SER A 193 -12.76 -5.05 0.78
C SER A 193 -12.13 -5.41 2.13
N VAL A 194 -12.09 -4.45 3.07
CA VAL A 194 -11.66 -4.69 4.46
C VAL A 194 -12.82 -5.21 5.30
N LEU A 195 -13.99 -4.58 5.21
CA LEU A 195 -15.16 -4.94 6.04
C LEU A 195 -15.64 -6.37 5.81
N ILE A 196 -15.50 -6.90 4.57
CA ILE A 196 -15.84 -8.30 4.26
C ILE A 196 -15.03 -9.30 5.10
N LYS A 197 -13.84 -8.92 5.58
CA LYS A 197 -13.00 -9.77 6.44
C LYS A 197 -13.56 -9.94 7.86
N LYS A 198 -14.59 -9.17 8.24
CA LYS A 198 -15.26 -9.24 9.56
C LYS A 198 -14.29 -9.17 10.74
N ILE A 199 -13.28 -8.30 10.64
CA ILE A 199 -12.32 -8.06 11.71
C ILE A 199 -13.07 -7.46 12.91
N LYS A 200 -12.74 -7.86 14.14
CA LYS A 200 -13.35 -7.32 15.35
C LYS A 200 -12.88 -5.88 15.61
N LEU A 201 -13.57 -4.90 15.03
CA LEU A 201 -13.21 -3.49 15.10
C LEU A 201 -13.37 -2.91 16.52
N SER A 202 -12.52 -1.95 16.88
CA SER A 202 -12.69 -1.07 18.04
C SER A 202 -13.93 -0.20 17.90
N GLU A 203 -14.48 0.22 19.03
CA GLU A 203 -15.65 1.11 19.08
C GLU A 203 -15.39 2.43 18.34
N ILE A 204 -14.18 2.99 18.45
CA ILE A 204 -13.76 4.21 17.73
C ILE A 204 -13.90 4.01 16.22
N THR A 205 -13.37 2.90 15.69
CA THR A 205 -13.42 2.60 14.25
C THR A 205 -14.84 2.30 13.79
N LEU A 206 -15.63 1.56 14.59
CA LEU A 206 -17.04 1.29 14.30
C LEU A 206 -17.86 2.57 14.20
N ASN A 207 -17.70 3.46 15.17
CA ASN A 207 -18.37 4.76 15.20
C ASN A 207 -17.95 5.63 14.02
N ALA A 208 -16.68 5.60 13.61
CA ALA A 208 -16.20 6.34 12.45
C ALA A 208 -16.85 5.85 11.14
N VAL A 209 -16.91 4.52 10.93
CA VAL A 209 -17.58 3.93 9.75
C VAL A 209 -19.08 4.20 9.78
N PHE A 210 -19.71 4.09 10.95
CA PHE A 210 -21.13 4.40 11.12
C PHE A 210 -21.44 5.86 10.76
N ARG A 211 -20.70 6.82 11.32
CA ARG A 211 -20.84 8.25 10.96
C ARG A 211 -20.58 8.47 9.47
N TYR A 212 -19.56 7.82 8.92
CA TYR A 212 -19.27 7.90 7.48
C TYR A 212 -20.48 7.50 6.63
N ILE A 213 -21.21 6.44 7.03
CA ILE A 213 -22.46 5.97 6.39
C ILE A 213 -23.60 6.96 6.61
N VAL A 214 -23.87 7.36 7.85
CA VAL A 214 -25.00 8.23 8.21
C VAL A 214 -24.91 9.59 7.52
N ASP A 215 -23.71 10.19 7.49
CA ASP A 215 -23.48 11.49 6.87
C ASP A 215 -23.44 11.42 5.34
N GLY A 216 -23.22 10.24 4.77
CA GLY A 216 -23.06 10.04 3.33
C GLY A 216 -24.34 10.24 2.51
N ASP A 217 -25.50 10.26 3.16
CA ASP A 217 -26.80 10.36 2.48
C ASP A 217 -27.12 11.75 1.90
N LYS A 218 -26.51 12.80 2.45
CA LYS A 218 -27.02 14.17 2.25
C LYS A 218 -26.60 14.87 0.96
N SER A 219 -25.78 14.25 0.09
CA SER A 219 -25.10 15.02 -0.98
C SER A 219 -24.98 14.38 -2.36
N ASN A 220 -24.98 13.06 -2.52
CA ASN A 220 -24.84 12.41 -3.82
C ASN A 220 -25.51 11.03 -3.78
N GLY A 221 -26.44 10.75 -4.70
CA GLY A 221 -27.26 9.54 -4.70
C GLY A 221 -26.49 8.25 -4.40
N ARG A 222 -27.12 7.36 -3.62
CA ARG A 222 -26.52 6.10 -3.15
C ARG A 222 -26.32 5.14 -4.32
N TYR A 223 -25.07 4.97 -4.76
CA TYR A 223 -24.72 4.02 -5.82
C TYR A 223 -24.64 2.57 -5.30
N LEU A 224 -24.73 1.58 -6.20
CA LEU A 224 -24.78 0.16 -5.82
C LEU A 224 -23.63 -0.27 -4.89
N ILE A 225 -22.40 0.19 -5.13
CA ILE A 225 -21.26 -0.18 -4.28
C ILE A 225 -21.32 0.45 -2.88
N TRP A 226 -21.96 1.61 -2.72
CA TRP A 226 -22.26 2.19 -1.40
C TRP A 226 -23.18 1.27 -0.61
N ASN A 227 -24.30 0.86 -1.20
CA ASN A 227 -25.24 -0.03 -0.55
C ASN A 227 -24.61 -1.41 -0.23
N LYS A 228 -23.67 -1.90 -1.06
CA LYS A 228 -22.90 -3.11 -0.73
C LYS A 228 -22.02 -2.91 0.51
N MET A 229 -21.32 -1.79 0.60
CA MET A 229 -20.50 -1.44 1.77
C MET A 229 -21.36 -1.40 3.03
N VAL A 230 -22.52 -0.73 2.98
CA VAL A 230 -23.47 -0.64 4.10
C VAL A 230 -23.98 -2.03 4.50
N LEU A 231 -24.42 -2.84 3.53
CA LEU A 231 -24.90 -4.19 3.81
C LEU A 231 -23.83 -5.07 4.49
N VAL A 232 -22.58 -4.99 4.03
CA VAL A 232 -21.46 -5.71 4.66
C VAL A 232 -21.23 -5.21 6.08
N PHE A 233 -21.27 -3.89 6.30
CA PHE A 233 -21.13 -3.30 7.63
C PHE A 233 -22.24 -3.77 8.58
N VAL A 234 -23.51 -3.67 8.16
CA VAL A 234 -24.65 -4.13 8.96
C VAL A 234 -24.51 -5.61 9.31
N ARG A 235 -24.23 -6.47 8.33
CA ARG A 235 -24.05 -7.92 8.58
C ARG A 235 -22.89 -8.24 9.53
N GLY A 236 -21.81 -7.47 9.45
CA GLY A 236 -20.64 -7.67 10.30
C GLY A 236 -20.82 -7.15 11.73
N TYR A 237 -21.58 -6.05 11.89
CA TYR A 237 -21.45 -5.20 13.06
C TYR A 237 -22.80 -4.73 13.67
N LYS A 238 -23.95 -5.20 13.19
CA LYS A 238 -25.30 -4.83 13.72
C LYS A 238 -25.51 -5.07 15.21
N LYS A 239 -24.73 -5.97 15.83
CA LYS A 239 -24.80 -6.26 17.27
C LYS A 239 -23.87 -5.40 18.13
N ALA A 240 -22.97 -4.65 17.50
CA ALA A 240 -21.92 -3.89 18.19
C ALA A 240 -22.23 -2.39 18.31
N ILE A 241 -23.22 -1.87 17.59
CA ILE A 241 -23.59 -0.46 17.57
C ILE A 241 -25.10 -0.32 17.28
N ASP A 242 -25.71 0.75 17.80
CA ASP A 242 -27.10 1.10 17.49
C ASP A 242 -27.25 1.47 16.00
N MET A 243 -28.10 0.72 15.31
CA MET A 243 -28.34 0.87 13.86
C MET A 243 -29.56 1.74 13.53
N SER A 244 -30.18 2.40 14.52
CA SER A 244 -31.41 3.18 14.34
C SER A 244 -31.28 4.24 13.24
N ALA A 245 -30.19 5.01 13.21
CA ALA A 245 -29.98 6.01 12.17
C ALA A 245 -29.82 5.40 10.76
N ILE A 246 -29.16 4.24 10.64
CA ILE A 246 -29.06 3.55 9.35
C ILE A 246 -30.44 3.01 8.94
N LYS A 247 -31.26 2.54 9.88
CA LYS A 247 -32.64 2.10 9.58
C LYS A 247 -33.47 3.25 9.00
N GLU A 248 -33.36 4.44 9.56
CA GLU A 248 -34.01 5.65 9.04
C GLU A 248 -33.60 5.97 7.60
N LEU A 249 -32.31 5.79 7.26
CA LEU A 249 -31.84 5.99 5.89
C LEU A 249 -32.55 5.09 4.87
N TYR A 250 -32.94 3.87 5.23
CA TYR A 250 -33.48 2.87 4.30
C TYR A 250 -35.00 2.65 4.43
N VAL A 251 -35.74 3.58 5.05
CA VAL A 251 -37.21 3.46 5.21
C VAL A 251 -37.92 3.30 3.86
N GLU A 252 -37.55 4.09 2.85
CA GLU A 252 -38.15 4.07 1.51
C GLU A 252 -37.33 3.21 0.52
N SER A 253 -36.93 2.01 0.94
CA SER A 253 -36.13 1.09 0.13
C SER A 253 -36.85 0.65 -1.15
N THR A 254 -36.30 0.99 -2.32
CA THR A 254 -36.85 0.57 -3.63
C THR A 254 -36.00 -0.50 -4.31
N ALA A 255 -34.68 -0.45 -4.14
CA ALA A 255 -33.77 -1.40 -4.76
C ALA A 255 -33.69 -2.74 -3.99
N LYS A 256 -33.38 -3.83 -4.70
CA LYS A 256 -33.22 -5.17 -4.08
C LYS A 256 -32.20 -5.18 -2.94
N ILE A 257 -31.08 -4.47 -3.09
CA ILE A 257 -30.03 -4.41 -2.07
C ILE A 257 -30.45 -3.61 -0.83
N GLU A 258 -31.28 -2.59 -1.01
CA GLU A 258 -31.79 -1.76 0.09
C GLU A 258 -32.77 -2.56 0.94
N ARG A 259 -33.67 -3.31 0.28
CA ARG A 259 -34.56 -4.26 0.96
C ARG A 259 -33.79 -5.33 1.75
N GLU A 260 -32.65 -5.80 1.24
CA GLU A 260 -31.78 -6.73 1.96
C GLU A 260 -31.16 -6.07 3.20
N ILE A 261 -30.75 -4.80 3.12
CA ILE A 261 -30.27 -4.03 4.28
C ILE A 261 -31.37 -3.90 5.32
N VAL A 262 -32.59 -3.52 4.92
CA VAL A 262 -33.74 -3.43 5.83
C VAL A 262 -34.03 -4.76 6.51
N ARG A 263 -33.98 -5.88 5.77
CA ARG A 263 -34.15 -7.22 6.35
C ARG A 263 -33.12 -7.51 7.44
N GLU A 264 -31.84 -7.27 7.14
CA GLU A 264 -30.76 -7.49 8.10
C GLU A 264 -30.89 -6.61 9.37
N LEU A 265 -31.44 -5.40 9.23
CA LEU A 265 -31.68 -4.48 10.34
C LEU A 265 -32.90 -4.85 11.20
N GLN A 266 -33.82 -5.68 10.69
CA GLN A 266 -35.00 -6.16 11.43
C GLN A 266 -34.71 -7.42 12.25
N GLU A 267 -33.70 -8.21 11.87
CA GLU A 267 -33.29 -9.45 12.55
C GLU A 267 -32.45 -9.20 13.83
N GLN A 268 -32.87 -8.27 14.69
CA GLN A 268 -32.18 -7.94 15.95
C GLN A 268 -32.39 -9.01 17.03
#